data_AF-A0A094EDN5-F1
#
_entry.id   AF-A0A094EDN5-F1
#
_cell.length_a   1.000
_cell.length_b   1.000
_cell.length_c   1.000
_cell.angle_alpha   90.00
_cell.angle_beta   90.00
_cell.angle_gamma   90.00
#
_symmetry.space_group_name_H-M   'P 1'
#
loop_
_entity.id
_entity.type
_entity.pdbx_description
1 polymer ?
#
loop_
_entity_poly.entity_id
_entity_poly.type
_entity_poly.pdbx_seq_one_letter_code
_entity_poly.pdbx_strand_id
1 'polypeptide(L)'
;MASLRSSARLVAASRSAFRPATAIRSFASVAPAATSPATAPSSEPAPAAPRTKTFHIYRWNPDEPSTKPKMQAYTLDLNKTGPMMLDALIRIKNEDDPTLTFRRSCREGICGSCAMNIDGVNTLACLCRIPTDTTQESKIYPLPHTYVVKDIVPDLTHFYKQYKSIKPYLQRTTPAEHGKEYLQSVEDRKKLDGLYECILCACCSTSCPSYWWNSEEYLGPAVLLQSYRWLADSRDEKKMERKAALDNSMSVYRCHTIMNCSRTCPKGLNPGLAIAEIKKELAF
;
A
#
# COMPACT_ATOMS: atom_id res chain seq x y z
N MET A 1 -61.16 -22.87 27.34
CA MET A 1 -60.79 -24.28 27.16
C MET A 1 -59.44 -24.35 26.45
N ALA A 2 -58.54 -25.20 26.98
CA ALA A 2 -57.24 -25.65 26.44
C ALA A 2 -56.18 -24.56 26.12
N SER A 3 -55.28 -24.21 27.05
CA SER A 3 -54.11 -24.97 27.58
C SER A 3 -52.82 -24.68 26.80
N LEU A 4 -52.07 -23.70 27.33
CA LEU A 4 -50.68 -23.39 27.03
C LEU A 4 -49.76 -24.58 27.40
N ARG A 5 -48.81 -24.92 26.52
CA ARG A 5 -47.63 -25.73 26.83
C ARG A 5 -46.39 -24.94 26.41
N SER A 6 -45.59 -24.51 27.37
CA SER A 6 -44.16 -24.34 27.16
C SER A 6 -43.43 -24.57 28.49
N SER A 7 -42.56 -25.58 28.48
CA SER A 7 -41.91 -26.16 29.65
C SER A 7 -40.72 -25.32 30.07
N ALA A 8 -40.76 -24.80 31.31
CA ALA A 8 -39.60 -24.24 31.98
C ALA A 8 -38.61 -25.35 32.33
N ARG A 9 -37.38 -25.29 31.80
CA ARG A 9 -36.24 -26.09 32.28
C ARG A 9 -35.47 -25.27 33.31
N LEU A 10 -35.62 -25.66 34.58
CA LEU A 10 -34.74 -25.29 35.69
C LEU A 10 -33.37 -25.95 35.48
N VAL A 11 -32.31 -25.15 35.39
CA VAL A 11 -30.92 -25.63 35.47
C VAL A 11 -30.44 -25.40 36.90
N ALA A 12 -30.31 -26.48 37.66
CA ALA A 12 -29.74 -26.46 39.00
C ALA A 12 -28.22 -26.26 38.93
N ALA A 13 -27.72 -25.22 39.59
CA ALA A 13 -26.30 -24.96 39.75
C ALA A 13 -25.72 -25.87 40.85
N SER A 14 -24.88 -26.84 40.48
CA SER A 14 -24.09 -27.63 41.42
C SER A 14 -22.84 -26.84 41.84
N ARG A 15 -22.77 -26.48 43.13
CA ARG A 15 -21.58 -25.88 43.74
C ARG A 15 -20.56 -26.98 44.02
N SER A 16 -19.43 -26.94 43.31
CA SER A 16 -18.24 -27.74 43.64
C SER A 16 -17.45 -27.05 44.74
N ALA A 17 -17.23 -27.75 45.86
CA ALA A 17 -16.41 -27.29 46.97
C ALA A 17 -14.93 -27.65 46.70
N PHE A 18 -14.13 -26.66 46.32
CA PHE A 18 -12.67 -26.80 46.27
C PHE A 18 -12.05 -26.26 47.56
N ARG A 19 -11.41 -27.16 48.32
CA ARG A 19 -10.56 -26.85 49.47
C ARG A 19 -9.23 -26.24 49.01
N PRO A 20 -8.67 -25.22 49.69
CA PRO A 20 -7.33 -24.77 49.40
C PRO A 20 -6.31 -25.69 50.09
N ALA A 21 -5.35 -26.21 49.35
CA ALA A 21 -4.17 -26.87 49.89
C ALA A 21 -3.07 -25.82 50.10
N THR A 22 -2.75 -25.54 51.35
CA THR A 22 -1.57 -24.76 51.75
C THR A 22 -0.30 -25.57 51.47
N ALA A 23 0.45 -25.19 50.44
CA ALA A 23 1.79 -25.71 50.20
C ALA A 23 2.82 -24.77 50.84
N ILE A 24 3.52 -25.28 51.85
CA ILE A 24 4.65 -24.63 52.52
C ILE A 24 5.84 -24.62 51.55
N ARG A 25 6.38 -23.43 51.25
CA ARG A 25 7.62 -23.28 50.46
C ARG A 25 8.82 -23.68 51.31
N SER A 26 9.47 -24.79 50.96
CA SER A 26 10.81 -25.13 51.44
C SER A 26 11.84 -24.33 50.63
N PHE A 27 12.73 -23.60 51.30
CA PHE A 27 13.88 -22.96 50.67
C PHE A 27 14.90 -24.03 50.28
N ALA A 28 15.21 -24.15 48.99
CA ALA A 28 16.30 -24.97 48.50
C ALA A 28 17.61 -24.20 48.61
N SER A 29 18.59 -24.76 49.32
CA SER A 29 19.96 -24.24 49.40
C SER A 29 20.69 -24.46 48.07
N VAL A 30 21.29 -23.41 47.51
CA VAL A 30 22.16 -23.49 46.33
C VAL A 30 23.55 -23.93 46.78
N ALA A 31 24.02 -25.09 46.29
CA ALA A 31 25.43 -25.46 46.34
C ALA A 31 26.14 -24.88 45.10
N PRO A 32 27.37 -24.36 45.21
CA PRO A 32 28.10 -23.84 44.06
C PRO A 32 28.63 -24.99 43.21
N ALA A 33 28.27 -25.03 41.93
CA ALA A 33 28.86 -25.95 40.97
C ALA A 33 30.28 -25.49 40.59
N ALA A 34 31.23 -26.41 40.73
CA ALA A 34 32.61 -26.22 40.32
C ALA A 34 32.72 -25.98 38.81
N THR A 35 33.49 -24.96 38.43
CA THR A 35 33.72 -24.56 37.04
C THR A 35 34.86 -25.41 36.46
N SER A 36 34.56 -26.26 35.48
CA SER A 36 35.57 -26.88 34.62
C SER A 36 35.65 -26.10 33.30
N PRO A 37 36.86 -25.74 32.80
CA PRO A 37 36.99 -25.05 31.53
C PRO A 37 36.90 -26.08 30.39
N ALA A 38 35.74 -26.19 29.77
CA ALA A 38 35.60 -26.90 28.50
C ALA A 38 35.75 -25.90 27.36
N THR A 39 36.96 -25.80 26.82
CA THR A 39 37.24 -25.11 25.56
C THR A 39 36.68 -25.97 24.42
N ALA A 40 35.43 -25.71 24.02
CA ALA A 40 34.88 -26.24 22.78
C ALA A 40 35.28 -25.29 21.63
N PRO A 41 35.85 -25.79 20.51
CA PRO A 41 36.07 -24.95 19.35
C PRO A 41 34.70 -24.60 18.74
N SER A 42 34.41 -23.30 18.68
CA SER A 42 33.26 -22.77 17.96
C SER A 42 33.48 -22.99 16.47
N SER A 43 33.01 -24.11 15.93
CA SER A 43 32.90 -24.28 14.48
C SER A 43 31.79 -23.34 14.00
N GLU A 44 32.15 -22.26 13.32
CA GLU A 44 31.19 -21.47 12.56
C GLU A 44 30.41 -22.42 11.63
N PRO A 45 29.06 -22.35 11.59
CA PRO A 45 28.28 -23.17 10.69
C PRO A 45 28.72 -22.87 9.25
N ALA A 46 28.97 -23.93 8.47
CA ALA A 46 29.36 -23.82 7.07
C ALA A 46 28.38 -22.91 6.30
N PRO A 47 28.86 -22.04 5.40
CA PRO A 47 28.01 -21.09 4.70
C PRO A 47 26.93 -21.84 3.90
N ALA A 48 25.66 -21.44 4.12
CA ALA A 48 24.52 -22.01 3.41
C ALA A 48 24.71 -21.90 1.89
N ALA A 49 24.29 -22.92 1.14
CA ALA A 49 24.38 -22.93 -0.31
C ALA A 49 23.70 -21.68 -0.91
N PRO A 50 24.31 -21.00 -1.91
CA PRO A 50 23.76 -19.80 -2.50
C PRO A 50 22.34 -20.02 -3.06
N ARG A 51 21.44 -19.08 -2.78
CA ARG A 51 20.08 -19.10 -3.30
C ARG A 51 19.96 -18.08 -4.42
N THR A 52 20.42 -18.46 -5.59
CA THR A 52 20.54 -17.58 -6.75
C THR A 52 19.19 -17.30 -7.40
N LYS A 53 18.80 -16.03 -7.54
CA LYS A 53 17.57 -15.60 -8.24
C LYS A 53 17.89 -14.56 -9.32
N THR A 54 17.23 -14.67 -10.47
CA THR A 54 17.34 -13.73 -11.59
C THR A 54 16.21 -12.69 -11.58
N PHE A 55 16.59 -11.43 -11.82
CA PHE A 55 15.70 -10.29 -11.97
C PHE A 55 15.88 -9.69 -13.37
N HIS A 56 14.80 -9.59 -14.13
CA HIS A 56 14.77 -8.90 -15.42
C HIS A 56 14.21 -7.51 -15.23
N ILE A 57 15.04 -6.50 -15.49
CA ILE A 57 14.70 -5.10 -15.24
C ILE A 57 14.66 -4.34 -16.56
N TYR A 58 13.59 -3.57 -16.76
CA TYR A 58 13.48 -2.63 -17.87
C TYR A 58 14.57 -1.56 -17.79
N ARG A 59 15.29 -1.36 -18.90
CA ARG A 59 16.36 -0.37 -19.04
C ARG A 59 16.09 0.55 -20.23
N TRP A 60 16.28 1.85 -20.02
CA TRP A 60 16.31 2.85 -21.09
C TRP A 60 17.08 4.09 -20.62
N ASN A 61 17.96 4.61 -21.48
CA ASN A 61 18.81 5.75 -21.16
C ASN A 61 18.47 6.96 -22.06
N PRO A 62 18.00 8.09 -21.53
CA PRO A 62 17.69 9.27 -22.34
C PRO A 62 18.91 9.91 -23.00
N ASP A 63 20.12 9.67 -22.47
CA ASP A 63 21.38 10.16 -23.04
C ASP A 63 21.75 9.42 -24.34
N GLU A 64 21.11 8.29 -24.62
CA GLU A 64 21.25 7.47 -25.84
C GLU A 64 19.87 7.21 -26.47
N PRO A 65 19.19 8.24 -26.99
CA PRO A 65 17.78 8.14 -27.37
C PRO A 65 17.50 7.20 -28.55
N SER A 66 18.53 6.89 -29.35
CA SER A 66 18.45 5.91 -30.45
C SER A 66 18.41 4.46 -29.96
N THR A 67 18.92 4.19 -28.76
CA THR A 67 18.94 2.86 -28.15
C THR A 67 17.53 2.50 -27.68
N LYS A 68 17.00 1.40 -28.23
CA LYS A 68 15.67 0.90 -27.84
C LYS A 68 15.67 0.37 -26.41
N PRO A 69 14.55 0.49 -25.68
CA PRO A 69 14.41 -0.13 -24.37
C PRO A 69 14.70 -1.64 -24.42
N LYS A 70 15.31 -2.16 -23.34
CA LYS A 70 15.67 -3.57 -23.24
C LYS A 70 15.38 -4.11 -21.84
N MET A 71 15.29 -5.44 -21.73
CA MET A 71 15.31 -6.13 -20.45
C MET A 71 16.75 -6.56 -20.16
N GLN A 72 17.26 -6.20 -18.98
CA GLN A 72 18.57 -6.64 -18.51
C GLN A 72 18.39 -7.59 -17.33
N ALA A 73 19.10 -8.71 -17.36
CA ALA A 73 19.09 -9.71 -16.30
C ALA A 73 20.17 -9.40 -15.25
N TYR A 74 19.81 -9.55 -13.99
CA TYR A 74 20.72 -9.47 -12.83
C TYR A 74 20.49 -10.66 -11.93
N THR A 75 21.55 -11.20 -11.37
CA THR A 75 21.50 -12.45 -10.63
C THR A 75 22.04 -12.22 -9.23
N LEU A 76 21.20 -12.40 -8.21
CA LEU A 76 21.57 -12.19 -6.81
C LEU A 76 21.45 -13.46 -5.98
N ASP A 77 22.33 -13.62 -5.00
CA ASP A 77 22.16 -14.58 -3.91
C ASP A 77 21.19 -14.02 -2.86
N LEU A 78 20.03 -14.66 -2.70
CA LEU A 78 19.01 -14.26 -1.74
C LEU A 78 19.46 -14.41 -0.28
N ASN A 79 20.44 -15.26 0.03
CA ASN A 79 20.99 -15.36 1.39
C ASN A 79 21.68 -14.05 1.84
N LYS A 80 22.09 -13.22 0.88
CA LYS A 80 22.78 -11.94 1.08
C LYS A 80 21.92 -10.74 0.66
N THR A 81 20.63 -10.94 0.47
CA THR A 81 19.71 -9.89 0.02
C THR A 81 18.60 -9.71 1.04
N GLY A 82 18.21 -8.47 1.30
CA GLY A 82 17.02 -8.19 2.12
C GLY A 82 15.75 -8.79 1.50
N PRO A 83 14.67 -8.94 2.27
CA PRO A 83 13.49 -9.69 1.85
C PRO A 83 12.64 -8.99 0.78
N MET A 84 12.83 -7.69 0.53
CA MET A 84 11.98 -6.88 -0.35
C MET A 84 12.61 -6.66 -1.72
N MET A 85 11.77 -6.47 -2.75
CA MET A 85 12.22 -6.14 -4.10
C MET A 85 13.08 -4.87 -4.14
N LEU A 86 12.80 -3.89 -3.25
CA LEU A 86 13.65 -2.71 -3.12
C LEU A 86 15.07 -3.05 -2.63
N ASP A 87 15.23 -4.05 -1.77
CA ASP A 87 16.54 -4.46 -1.26
C ASP A 87 17.39 -5.04 -2.41
N ALA A 88 16.78 -5.86 -3.28
CA ALA A 88 17.41 -6.36 -4.49
C ALA A 88 17.81 -5.22 -5.44
N LEU A 89 16.93 -4.26 -5.70
CA LEU A 89 17.22 -3.12 -6.57
C LEU A 89 18.37 -2.25 -6.04
N ILE A 90 18.40 -1.99 -4.74
CA ILE A 90 19.48 -1.23 -4.09
C ILE A 90 20.79 -2.00 -4.19
N ARG A 91 20.77 -3.31 -3.93
CA ARG A 91 21.96 -4.16 -4.01
C ARG A 91 22.53 -4.20 -5.43
N ILE A 92 21.69 -4.46 -6.44
CA ILE A 92 22.10 -4.42 -7.86
C ILE A 92 22.76 -3.07 -8.15
N LYS A 93 22.14 -1.96 -7.74
CA LYS A 93 22.71 -0.63 -7.99
C LYS A 93 24.06 -0.41 -7.29
N ASN A 94 24.21 -0.90 -6.06
CA ASN A 94 25.40 -0.64 -5.27
C ASN A 94 26.58 -1.55 -5.65
N GLU A 95 26.30 -2.79 -6.02
CA GLU A 95 27.31 -3.85 -6.17
C GLU A 95 27.56 -4.23 -7.64
N ASP A 96 26.53 -4.22 -8.50
CA ASP A 96 26.62 -4.76 -9.86
C ASP A 96 26.58 -3.66 -10.95
N ASP A 97 25.62 -2.74 -10.88
CA ASP A 97 25.35 -1.75 -11.92
C ASP A 97 24.86 -0.41 -11.33
N PRO A 98 25.79 0.50 -11.01
CA PRO A 98 25.48 1.84 -10.53
C PRO A 98 24.64 2.70 -11.50
N THR A 99 24.49 2.31 -12.76
CA THR A 99 23.68 3.04 -13.74
C THR A 99 22.18 2.78 -13.59
N LEU A 100 21.79 1.67 -12.92
CA LEU A 100 20.39 1.34 -12.67
C LEU A 100 19.70 2.47 -11.89
N THR A 101 18.62 3.02 -12.47
CA THR A 101 17.94 4.18 -11.92
C THR A 101 16.48 3.88 -11.55
N PHE A 102 16.11 4.21 -10.31
CA PHE A 102 14.74 4.08 -9.78
C PHE A 102 14.52 5.08 -8.64
N ARG A 103 13.26 5.40 -8.33
CA ARG A 103 12.90 6.27 -7.20
C ARG A 103 12.70 5.45 -5.92
N ARG A 104 13.24 5.95 -4.80
CA ARG A 104 13.02 5.41 -3.45
C ARG A 104 13.26 6.47 -2.38
N SER A 105 12.60 6.36 -1.24
CA SER A 105 12.84 7.22 -0.07
C SER A 105 12.60 6.48 1.25
N CYS A 106 11.35 6.36 1.73
CA CYS A 106 11.04 5.90 3.10
C CYS A 106 11.35 4.43 3.44
N ARG A 107 11.47 3.54 2.45
CA ARG A 107 11.64 2.09 2.61
C ARG A 107 10.62 1.36 3.52
N GLU A 108 9.45 1.94 3.77
CA GLU A 108 8.39 1.34 4.60
C GLU A 108 6.96 1.58 4.06
N GLY A 109 6.86 1.98 2.78
CA GLY A 109 5.58 2.04 2.07
C GLY A 109 4.68 3.23 2.41
N ILE A 110 5.24 4.33 2.94
CA ILE A 110 4.47 5.53 3.28
C ILE A 110 4.63 6.69 2.27
N CYS A 111 5.78 6.82 1.60
CA CYS A 111 6.04 7.94 0.68
C CYS A 111 5.54 7.74 -0.76
N GLY A 112 5.23 6.51 -1.16
CA GLY A 112 4.78 6.17 -2.52
C GLY A 112 5.84 6.21 -3.63
N SER A 113 7.10 6.61 -3.36
CA SER A 113 8.09 6.87 -4.42
C SER A 113 8.51 5.65 -5.26
N CYS A 114 8.58 4.47 -4.66
CA CYS A 114 9.05 3.24 -5.31
C CYS A 114 7.91 2.43 -5.97
N ALA A 115 6.90 3.13 -6.48
CA ALA A 115 5.82 2.52 -7.23
C ALA A 115 6.33 2.06 -8.61
N MET A 116 6.12 0.79 -8.93
CA MET A 116 6.54 0.17 -10.19
C MET A 116 5.67 -1.07 -10.48
N ASN A 117 5.84 -1.67 -11.66
CA ASN A 117 5.20 -2.94 -11.98
C ASN A 117 6.17 -4.09 -11.71
N ILE A 118 5.78 -5.01 -10.84
CA ILE A 118 6.57 -6.17 -10.42
C ILE A 118 5.74 -7.40 -10.71
N ASP A 119 6.25 -8.31 -11.53
CA ASP A 119 5.59 -9.55 -11.91
C ASP A 119 4.15 -9.33 -12.43
N GLY A 120 3.95 -8.25 -13.18
CA GLY A 120 2.67 -7.87 -13.78
C GLY A 120 1.75 -7.04 -12.89
N VAL A 121 2.10 -6.81 -11.62
CA VAL A 121 1.25 -6.08 -10.66
C VAL A 121 1.91 -4.76 -10.24
N ASN A 122 1.13 -3.68 -10.23
CA ASN A 122 1.61 -2.40 -9.70
C ASN A 122 1.66 -2.48 -8.18
N THR A 123 2.83 -2.22 -7.60
CA THR A 123 3.02 -2.25 -6.14
C THR A 123 4.18 -1.34 -5.73
N LEU A 124 4.47 -1.30 -4.43
CA LEU A 124 5.64 -0.63 -3.89
C LEU A 124 6.77 -1.65 -3.73
N ALA A 125 7.92 -1.42 -4.35
CA ALA A 125 9.06 -2.33 -4.24
C ALA A 125 9.50 -2.57 -2.79
N CYS A 126 9.32 -1.58 -1.90
CA CYS A 126 9.65 -1.72 -0.47
C CYS A 126 8.67 -2.57 0.35
N LEU A 127 7.49 -2.89 -0.19
CA LEU A 127 6.51 -3.77 0.46
C LEU A 127 6.34 -5.11 -0.27
N CYS A 128 6.86 -5.22 -1.49
CA CYS A 128 6.80 -6.42 -2.29
C CYS A 128 7.93 -7.36 -1.89
N ARG A 129 7.59 -8.52 -1.31
CA ARG A 129 8.59 -9.53 -0.96
C ARG A 129 9.15 -10.18 -2.23
N ILE A 130 10.43 -10.50 -2.20
CA ILE A 130 11.05 -11.33 -3.24
C ILE A 130 10.47 -12.75 -3.12
N PRO A 131 9.92 -13.35 -4.20
CA PRO A 131 9.52 -14.75 -4.20
C PRO A 131 10.71 -15.64 -3.86
N THR A 132 10.52 -16.52 -2.88
CA THR A 132 11.58 -17.42 -2.38
C THR A 132 11.90 -18.56 -3.33
N ASP A 133 10.98 -18.87 -4.24
CA ASP A 133 11.21 -19.74 -5.39
C ASP A 133 12.17 -19.06 -6.36
N THR A 134 13.36 -19.64 -6.47
CA THR A 134 14.46 -19.16 -7.31
C THR A 134 14.35 -19.65 -8.76
N THR A 135 13.47 -20.61 -9.04
CA THR A 135 13.25 -21.11 -10.41
C THR A 135 12.43 -20.13 -11.25
N GLN A 136 11.58 -19.33 -10.61
CA GLN A 136 10.85 -18.25 -11.27
C GLN A 136 11.67 -16.97 -11.27
N GLU A 137 11.86 -16.40 -12.45
CA GLU A 137 12.49 -15.11 -12.63
C GLU A 137 11.49 -13.98 -12.35
N SER A 138 11.94 -12.90 -11.73
CA SER A 138 11.08 -11.74 -11.47
C SER A 138 11.29 -10.66 -12.54
N LYS A 139 10.20 -10.06 -13.01
CA LYS A 139 10.21 -9.00 -14.03
C LYS A 139 9.80 -7.67 -13.43
N ILE A 140 10.59 -6.64 -13.67
CA ILE A 140 10.38 -5.30 -13.13
C ILE A 140 10.31 -4.29 -14.27
N TYR A 141 9.19 -3.58 -14.34
CA TYR A 141 8.91 -2.54 -15.32
C TYR A 141 8.55 -1.21 -14.63
N PRO A 142 8.64 -0.08 -15.33
CA PRO A 142 8.05 1.18 -14.87
C PRO A 142 6.54 1.03 -14.64
N LEU A 143 5.91 2.06 -14.08
CA LEU A 143 4.45 2.10 -14.05
C LEU A 143 3.91 2.03 -15.50
N PRO A 144 2.86 1.23 -15.78
CA PRO A 144 2.38 1.03 -17.13
C PRO A 144 1.83 2.31 -17.77
N HIS A 145 2.03 2.43 -19.09
CA HIS A 145 1.49 3.51 -19.93
C HIS A 145 1.86 4.93 -19.45
N THR A 146 3.07 5.09 -18.91
CA THR A 146 3.67 6.39 -18.59
C THR A 146 4.86 6.65 -19.51
N TYR A 147 5.13 7.92 -19.83
CA TYR A 147 6.42 8.28 -20.41
C TYR A 147 7.55 7.96 -19.43
N VAL A 148 8.59 7.29 -19.91
CA VAL A 148 9.74 6.90 -19.08
C VAL A 148 10.81 7.98 -19.19
N VAL A 149 11.28 8.48 -18.05
CA VAL A 149 12.38 9.45 -17.99
C VAL A 149 13.73 8.74 -18.08
N LYS A 150 13.92 7.65 -17.33
CA LYS A 150 15.11 6.78 -17.36
C LYS A 150 14.79 5.49 -16.62
N ASP A 151 15.17 4.33 -17.17
CA ASP A 151 14.96 3.01 -16.53
C ASP A 151 13.55 2.86 -15.94
N ILE A 152 13.41 2.71 -14.61
CA ILE A 152 12.14 2.49 -13.89
C ILE A 152 11.54 3.81 -13.37
N VAL A 153 11.93 4.94 -13.94
CA VAL A 153 11.50 6.28 -13.50
C VAL A 153 10.46 6.83 -14.47
N PRO A 154 9.15 6.77 -14.13
CA PRO A 154 8.10 7.37 -14.96
C PRO A 154 8.03 8.89 -14.77
N ASP A 155 7.53 9.61 -15.77
CA ASP A 155 7.06 10.98 -15.61
C ASP A 155 5.65 10.99 -15.00
N LEU A 156 5.50 11.60 -13.83
CA LEU A 156 4.22 11.75 -13.11
C LEU A 156 3.71 13.20 -13.11
N THR A 157 4.28 14.07 -13.94
CA THR A 157 3.90 15.49 -14.00
C THR A 157 2.41 15.66 -14.30
N HIS A 158 1.87 14.91 -15.27
CA HIS A 158 0.45 14.96 -15.60
C HIS A 158 -0.45 14.48 -14.45
N PHE A 159 -0.06 13.37 -13.81
CA PHE A 159 -0.75 12.85 -12.62
C PHE A 159 -0.86 13.91 -11.51
N TYR A 160 0.22 14.64 -11.23
CA TYR A 160 0.21 15.71 -10.23
C TYR A 160 -0.58 16.95 -10.68
N LYS A 161 -0.58 17.28 -11.99
CA LYS A 161 -1.42 18.35 -12.53
C LYS A 161 -2.91 18.04 -12.33
N GLN A 162 -3.33 16.80 -12.56
CA GLN A 162 -4.71 16.37 -12.28
C GLN A 162 -5.04 16.39 -10.79
N TYR A 163 -4.11 15.97 -9.92
CA TYR A 163 -4.32 16.11 -8.48
C TYR A 163 -4.48 17.57 -8.04
N LYS A 164 -3.70 18.50 -8.63
CA LYS A 164 -3.84 19.93 -8.35
C LYS A 164 -5.18 20.50 -8.85
N SER A 165 -5.70 20.02 -9.98
CA SER A 165 -6.91 20.57 -10.60
C SER A 165 -8.17 20.37 -9.73
N ILE A 166 -8.21 19.34 -8.88
CA ILE A 166 -9.33 19.09 -7.96
C ILE A 166 -9.30 19.98 -6.71
N LYS A 167 -8.34 20.92 -6.60
CA LYS A 167 -8.15 21.83 -5.46
C LYS A 167 -8.13 21.06 -4.12
N PRO A 168 -7.11 20.23 -3.86
CA PRO A 168 -7.13 19.25 -2.78
C PRO A 168 -6.74 19.87 -1.43
N TYR A 169 -7.48 20.89 -1.01
CA TYR A 169 -7.33 21.60 0.26
C TYR A 169 -8.71 22.02 0.76
N LEU A 170 -8.84 22.28 2.06
CA LEU A 170 -10.08 22.70 2.69
C LEU A 170 -10.49 24.08 2.16
N GLN A 171 -11.71 24.19 1.65
CA GLN A 171 -12.26 25.45 1.17
C GLN A 171 -13.50 25.83 2.00
N ARG A 172 -13.40 26.96 2.69
CA ARG A 172 -14.40 27.47 3.62
C ARG A 172 -14.30 28.99 3.71
N THR A 173 -15.44 29.66 3.80
CA THR A 173 -15.55 31.11 4.03
C THR A 173 -15.98 31.45 5.45
N THR A 174 -16.72 30.56 6.11
CA THR A 174 -17.18 30.78 7.48
C THR A 174 -16.02 30.60 8.47
N PRO A 175 -15.65 31.61 9.29
CA PRO A 175 -14.59 31.46 10.28
C PRO A 175 -14.97 30.43 11.36
N ALA A 176 -13.96 29.90 12.05
CA ALA A 176 -14.21 29.02 13.18
C ALA A 176 -14.87 29.79 14.33
N GLU A 177 -15.80 29.14 15.02
CA GLU A 177 -16.48 29.74 16.17
C GLU A 177 -15.45 30.13 17.24
N HIS A 178 -15.50 31.39 17.67
CA HIS A 178 -14.56 31.98 18.63
C HIS A 178 -13.06 31.87 18.26
N GLY A 179 -12.72 31.67 16.97
CA GLY A 179 -11.32 31.53 16.53
C GLY A 179 -10.64 30.23 16.96
N LYS A 180 -11.42 29.19 17.29
CA LYS A 180 -10.94 27.87 17.72
C LYS A 180 -10.81 26.89 16.55
N GLU A 181 -10.74 25.59 16.83
CA GLU A 181 -10.82 24.52 15.85
C GLU A 181 -12.19 24.44 15.16
N TYR A 182 -12.21 23.92 13.92
CA TYR A 182 -13.46 23.53 13.27
C TYR A 182 -13.96 22.20 13.84
N LEU A 183 -15.14 22.24 14.45
CA LEU A 183 -15.77 21.06 15.01
C LEU A 183 -16.17 20.06 13.91
N GLN A 184 -15.94 18.78 14.20
CA GLN A 184 -16.32 17.66 13.35
C GLN A 184 -16.74 16.49 14.24
N SER A 185 -17.91 15.90 13.97
CA SER A 185 -18.38 14.72 14.69
C SER A 185 -17.47 13.51 14.43
N VAL A 186 -17.46 12.54 15.34
CA VAL A 186 -16.71 11.29 15.15
C VAL A 186 -17.23 10.54 13.92
N GLU A 187 -18.55 10.57 13.72
CA GLU A 187 -19.25 9.96 12.60
C GLU A 187 -18.84 10.59 11.26
N ASP A 188 -18.73 11.92 11.20
CA ASP A 188 -18.26 12.61 9.99
C ASP A 188 -16.78 12.37 9.72
N ARG A 189 -15.93 12.41 10.77
CA ARG A 189 -14.51 12.11 10.62
C ARG A 189 -14.29 10.71 10.08
N LYS A 190 -15.07 9.73 10.53
CA LYS A 190 -14.97 8.33 10.09
C LYS A 190 -15.25 8.15 8.60
N LYS A 191 -16.02 9.04 7.97
CA LYS A 191 -16.23 9.03 6.50
C LYS A 191 -14.94 9.25 5.70
N LEU A 192 -13.90 9.79 6.34
CA LEU A 192 -12.61 10.02 5.70
C LEU A 192 -11.67 8.80 5.76
N ASP A 193 -11.94 7.83 6.64
CA ASP A 193 -11.14 6.61 6.75
C ASP A 193 -11.23 5.79 5.46
N GLY A 194 -10.09 5.30 4.98
CA GLY A 194 -9.96 4.68 3.67
C GLY A 194 -9.81 5.66 2.50
N LEU A 195 -9.79 6.98 2.78
CA LEU A 195 -9.59 8.04 1.78
C LEU A 195 -8.30 8.83 2.02
N TYR A 196 -8.07 9.32 3.25
CA TYR A 196 -6.94 10.22 3.54
C TYR A 196 -5.58 9.49 3.57
N GLU A 197 -5.57 8.17 3.70
CA GLU A 197 -4.38 7.32 3.76
C GLU A 197 -3.70 7.12 2.40
N CYS A 198 -4.28 7.69 1.33
CA CYS A 198 -3.71 7.66 0.00
C CYS A 198 -2.35 8.38 -0.02
N ILE A 199 -1.33 7.65 -0.45
CA ILE A 199 0.06 8.13 -0.52
C ILE A 199 0.46 8.69 -1.90
N LEU A 200 -0.52 8.92 -2.78
CA LEU A 200 -0.32 9.44 -4.14
C LEU A 200 0.75 8.69 -4.99
N CYS A 201 0.86 7.37 -4.81
CA CYS A 201 1.85 6.53 -5.51
C CYS A 201 1.54 6.22 -6.98
N ALA A 202 0.38 6.64 -7.49
CA ALA A 202 -0.13 6.38 -8.84
C ALA A 202 -0.37 4.90 -9.25
N CYS A 203 -0.02 3.88 -8.43
CA CYS A 203 -0.24 2.45 -8.75
C CYS A 203 -1.65 2.15 -9.29
N CYS A 204 -2.68 2.69 -8.63
CA CYS A 204 -4.06 2.47 -9.03
C CYS A 204 -4.40 3.11 -10.38
N SER A 205 -3.94 4.33 -10.65
CA SER A 205 -4.23 5.02 -11.91
C SER A 205 -3.52 4.36 -13.08
N THR A 206 -2.24 4.02 -12.92
CA THR A 206 -1.46 3.34 -13.96
C THR A 206 -1.77 1.84 -14.09
N SER A 207 -2.72 1.32 -13.31
CA SER A 207 -3.29 -0.02 -13.50
C SER A 207 -4.63 -0.02 -14.25
N CYS A 208 -5.21 1.17 -14.46
CA CYS A 208 -6.56 1.33 -14.98
C CYS A 208 -6.52 1.49 -16.51
N PRO A 209 -7.12 0.55 -17.28
CA PRO A 209 -7.14 0.67 -18.74
C PRO A 209 -7.80 1.96 -19.23
N SER A 210 -8.88 2.42 -18.60
CA SER A 210 -9.51 3.70 -18.96
C SER A 210 -8.53 4.89 -18.85
N TYR A 211 -7.61 4.84 -17.88
CA TYR A 211 -6.58 5.86 -17.69
C TYR A 211 -5.46 5.74 -18.71
N TRP A 212 -5.09 4.53 -19.14
CA TRP A 212 -4.15 4.35 -20.24
C TRP A 212 -4.65 5.04 -21.51
N TRP A 213 -5.93 4.85 -21.84
CA TRP A 213 -6.48 5.38 -23.09
C TRP A 213 -6.87 6.85 -23.05
N ASN A 214 -7.24 7.38 -21.88
CA ASN A 214 -7.85 8.71 -21.77
C ASN A 214 -7.24 9.55 -20.65
N SER A 215 -5.97 9.37 -20.29
CA SER A 215 -5.36 10.07 -19.15
C SER A 215 -5.45 11.58 -19.26
N GLU A 216 -5.53 12.15 -20.47
CA GLU A 216 -5.61 13.60 -20.70
C GLU A 216 -6.86 14.21 -20.06
N GLU A 217 -7.99 13.49 -20.06
CA GLU A 217 -9.29 13.99 -19.59
C GLU A 217 -9.86 13.18 -18.42
N TYR A 218 -9.65 11.85 -18.39
CA TYR A 218 -10.04 11.03 -17.26
C TYR A 218 -9.08 11.25 -16.09
N LEU A 219 -9.61 11.69 -14.95
CA LEU A 219 -8.81 12.03 -13.76
C LEU A 219 -8.12 10.80 -13.14
N GLY A 220 -8.67 9.61 -13.35
CA GLY A 220 -8.13 8.38 -12.79
C GLY A 220 -8.51 8.13 -11.32
N PRO A 221 -8.36 6.88 -10.86
CA PRO A 221 -8.81 6.45 -9.54
C PRO A 221 -8.14 7.16 -8.36
N ALA A 222 -6.85 7.49 -8.43
CA ALA A 222 -6.18 8.15 -7.31
C ALA A 222 -6.75 9.56 -7.06
N VAL A 223 -6.90 10.33 -8.15
CA VAL A 223 -7.41 11.70 -8.10
C VAL A 223 -8.88 11.70 -7.73
N LEU A 224 -9.69 10.79 -8.28
CA LEU A 224 -11.10 10.68 -7.93
C LEU A 224 -11.33 10.23 -6.48
N LEU A 225 -10.50 9.35 -5.93
CA LEU A 225 -10.53 9.04 -4.49
C LEU A 225 -10.28 10.30 -3.65
N GLN A 226 -9.31 11.13 -4.05
CA GLN A 226 -9.05 12.41 -3.38
C GLN A 226 -10.14 13.44 -3.61
N SER A 227 -10.82 13.47 -4.76
CA SER A 227 -12.01 14.29 -4.97
C SER A 227 -13.10 13.90 -3.99
N TYR A 228 -13.37 12.60 -3.83
CA TYR A 228 -14.36 12.11 -2.88
C TYR A 228 -13.99 12.44 -1.43
N ARG A 229 -12.70 12.33 -1.07
CA ARG A 229 -12.19 12.75 0.25
C ARG A 229 -12.58 14.19 0.61
N TRP A 230 -12.67 15.09 -0.36
CA TRP A 230 -13.11 16.48 -0.13
C TRP A 230 -14.64 16.64 -0.20
N LEU A 231 -15.33 15.86 -1.02
CA LEU A 231 -16.82 15.83 -1.05
C LEU A 231 -17.42 15.26 0.25
N ALA A 232 -16.70 14.37 0.93
CA ALA A 232 -17.11 13.71 2.15
C ALA A 232 -16.72 14.46 3.44
N ASP A 233 -15.83 15.46 3.37
CA ASP A 233 -15.39 16.21 4.55
C ASP A 233 -16.46 17.24 4.95
N SER A 234 -17.07 17.05 6.11
CA SER A 234 -18.15 17.93 6.62
C SER A 234 -17.71 19.38 6.86
N ARG A 235 -16.40 19.65 6.86
CA ARG A 235 -15.85 20.99 7.07
C ARG A 235 -15.73 21.80 5.76
N ASP A 236 -15.73 21.14 4.60
CA ASP A 236 -15.56 21.79 3.29
C ASP A 236 -16.89 22.38 2.80
N GLU A 237 -16.89 23.67 2.47
CA GLU A 237 -18.09 24.41 2.04
C GLU A 237 -18.23 24.45 0.51
N LYS A 238 -17.31 23.84 -0.24
CA LYS A 238 -17.28 23.88 -1.72
C LYS A 238 -17.78 22.60 -2.37
N LYS A 239 -18.56 21.78 -1.66
CA LYS A 239 -19.10 20.51 -2.17
C LYS A 239 -19.79 20.66 -3.53
N MET A 240 -20.67 21.65 -3.68
CA MET A 240 -21.41 21.85 -4.95
C MET A 240 -20.50 22.27 -6.11
N GLU A 241 -19.52 23.15 -5.87
CA GLU A 241 -18.53 23.54 -6.89
C GLU A 241 -17.66 22.34 -7.30
N ARG A 242 -17.27 21.49 -6.35
CA ARG A 242 -16.51 20.27 -6.62
C ARG A 242 -17.34 19.26 -7.43
N LYS A 243 -18.63 19.08 -7.11
CA LYS A 243 -19.55 18.25 -7.91
C LYS A 243 -19.66 18.76 -9.34
N ALA A 244 -19.92 20.06 -9.52
CA ALA A 244 -20.04 20.66 -10.86
C ALA A 244 -18.78 20.50 -11.70
N ALA A 245 -17.58 20.61 -11.10
CA ALA A 245 -16.32 20.38 -11.79
C ALA A 245 -16.13 18.94 -12.29
N LEU A 246 -16.79 17.96 -11.65
CA LEU A 246 -16.75 16.54 -12.02
C LEU A 246 -17.86 16.15 -13.00
N ASP A 247 -18.90 16.97 -13.13
CA ASP A 247 -20.09 16.70 -13.94
C ASP A 247 -19.85 16.99 -15.42
N ASN A 248 -19.00 16.17 -16.03
CA ASN A 248 -18.71 16.17 -17.46
C ASN A 248 -18.44 14.74 -17.93
N SER A 249 -18.51 14.50 -19.25
CA SER A 249 -18.47 13.17 -19.87
C SER A 249 -17.16 12.38 -19.63
N MET A 250 -16.08 13.06 -19.24
CA MET A 250 -14.73 12.48 -19.23
C MET A 250 -14.13 12.30 -17.84
N SER A 251 -14.27 13.29 -16.95
CA SER A 251 -13.55 13.34 -15.66
C SER A 251 -13.83 12.12 -14.77
N VAL A 252 -15.10 11.71 -14.68
CA VAL A 252 -15.56 10.57 -13.86
C VAL A 252 -16.05 9.40 -14.72
N TYR A 253 -16.80 9.69 -15.78
CA TYR A 253 -17.60 8.68 -16.49
C TYR A 253 -16.82 7.76 -17.44
N ARG A 254 -15.50 7.96 -17.58
CA ARG A 254 -14.61 6.93 -18.19
C ARG A 254 -14.30 5.76 -17.25
N CYS A 255 -14.72 5.82 -15.98
CA CYS A 255 -14.65 4.67 -15.09
C CYS A 255 -15.73 3.63 -15.45
N HIS A 256 -15.29 2.49 -15.99
CA HIS A 256 -16.15 1.35 -16.35
C HIS A 256 -16.07 0.20 -15.33
N THR A 257 -15.77 0.51 -14.06
CA THR A 257 -15.78 -0.47 -12.95
C THR A 257 -14.90 -1.70 -13.21
N ILE A 258 -13.70 -1.48 -13.79
CA ILE A 258 -12.72 -2.54 -14.09
C ILE A 258 -12.07 -3.10 -12.80
N MET A 259 -12.07 -2.31 -11.72
CA MET A 259 -11.59 -2.69 -10.38
C MET A 259 -10.10 -3.03 -10.21
N ASN A 260 -9.27 -2.91 -11.26
CA ASN A 260 -7.80 -3.00 -11.11
C ASN A 260 -7.26 -2.04 -10.05
N CYS A 261 -7.84 -0.85 -9.94
CA CYS A 261 -7.41 0.20 -9.01
C CYS A 261 -7.45 -0.24 -7.54
N SER A 262 -8.54 -0.88 -7.12
CA SER A 262 -8.70 -1.39 -5.75
C SER A 262 -7.88 -2.65 -5.53
N ARG A 263 -7.78 -3.54 -6.54
CA ARG A 263 -6.96 -4.76 -6.45
C ARG A 263 -5.49 -4.47 -6.23
N THR A 264 -4.96 -3.44 -6.88
CA THR A 264 -3.52 -3.13 -6.88
C THR A 264 -3.10 -2.17 -5.78
N CYS A 265 -4.04 -1.58 -5.03
CA CYS A 265 -3.71 -0.52 -4.07
C CYS A 265 -2.81 -1.07 -2.94
N PRO A 266 -1.55 -0.61 -2.81
CA PRO A 266 -0.62 -1.14 -1.80
C PRO A 266 -1.00 -0.76 -0.37
N LYS A 267 -1.97 0.16 -0.21
CA LYS A 267 -2.53 0.60 1.08
C LYS A 267 -3.88 -0.05 1.38
N GLY A 268 -4.38 -0.94 0.52
CA GLY A 268 -5.68 -1.61 0.72
C GLY A 268 -6.90 -0.67 0.61
N LEU A 269 -6.74 0.50 -0.03
CA LEU A 269 -7.85 1.44 -0.22
C LEU A 269 -8.75 0.97 -1.37
N ASN A 270 -9.97 1.53 -1.43
CA ASN A 270 -10.95 1.19 -2.46
C ASN A 270 -11.34 2.41 -3.34
N PRO A 271 -10.47 2.83 -4.27
CA PRO A 271 -10.80 3.90 -5.22
C PRO A 271 -12.04 3.61 -6.06
N GLY A 272 -12.30 2.34 -6.41
CA GLY A 272 -13.50 1.96 -7.16
C GLY A 272 -14.79 2.31 -6.42
N LEU A 273 -14.84 2.05 -5.11
CA LEU A 273 -15.97 2.44 -4.26
C LEU A 273 -16.12 3.96 -4.17
N ALA A 274 -15.02 4.69 -3.93
CA ALA A 274 -15.06 6.16 -3.89
C ALA A 274 -15.59 6.76 -5.20
N ILE A 275 -15.20 6.22 -6.35
CA ILE A 275 -15.74 6.65 -7.65
C ILE A 275 -17.23 6.33 -7.77
N ALA A 276 -17.69 5.17 -7.28
CA ALA A 276 -19.11 4.83 -7.27
C ALA A 276 -19.94 5.80 -6.41
N GLU A 277 -19.41 6.21 -5.25
CA GLU A 277 -20.06 7.21 -4.39
C GLU A 277 -20.12 8.59 -5.06
N ILE A 278 -19.06 9.02 -5.77
CA ILE A 278 -19.12 10.24 -6.60
C ILE A 278 -20.26 10.14 -7.62
N LYS A 279 -20.36 9.03 -8.35
CA LYS A 279 -21.42 8.84 -9.36
C LYS A 279 -22.82 8.90 -8.74
N LYS A 280 -23.01 8.34 -7.53
CA LYS A 280 -24.27 8.43 -6.79
C LYS A 280 -24.57 9.88 -6.41
N GLU A 281 -23.59 10.63 -5.91
CA GLU A 281 -23.79 12.05 -5.60
C GLU A 281 -24.06 12.90 -6.84
N LEU A 282 -23.55 12.54 -8.03
CA LEU A 282 -23.84 13.29 -9.26
C LEU A 282 -25.23 12.98 -9.85
N ALA A 283 -25.77 11.80 -9.58
CA ALA A 283 -27.07 11.36 -10.12
C ALA A 283 -28.28 11.86 -9.32
N PHE A 284 -28.09 12.23 -8.05
CA PHE A 284 -29.13 12.64 -7.10
C PHE A 284 -28.74 13.92 -6.36
#